data_AF-A0A1T1D2X2-F1
#
_entry.id   AF-A0A1T1D2X2-F1
#
_cell.length_a   1.000
_cell.length_b   1.000
_cell.length_c   1.000
_cell.angle_alpha   90.00
_cell.angle_beta   90.00
_cell.angle_gamma   90.00
#
_symmetry.space_group_name_H-M   'P 1'
#
loop_
_entity.id
_entity.type
_entity.pdbx_description
1 polymer ?
#
loop_
_entity_poly.entity_id
_entity_poly.type
_entity_poly.pdbx_seq_one_letter_code
_entity_poly.pdbx_strand_id
1 'polypeptide(L)'
;MSFFSRLWRLIRANANDLVSRAEDPGKILDQSMMDMQAELVKLRQAVAMAVASQKRIERQASQARVQSDHWYGRAQLALKGGDEDLARQALSRRKTYEDTAQALGRQLESQAGQLKALKSSLLKLEGQIAQAKTRKDTLKARAQAAQAQKQLEGAVSGMSTDSAMAAFDRMEEKVESLEAETAATAELAGENLEARFETMEGTDVDEDLAVLKASMAPAPDLPVVPDNRKATPQQTQVEDEELAALRRSLDLPPK
;
A
#
# COMPACT_ATOMS: atom_id res chain seq x y z
N MET A 1 -16.89 -31.97 17.17
CA MET A 1 -16.57 -30.75 17.95
C MET A 1 -15.44 -30.01 17.25
N SER A 2 -15.76 -28.93 16.54
CA SER A 2 -14.85 -28.28 15.59
C SER A 2 -13.67 -27.60 16.27
N PHE A 3 -12.45 -27.83 15.77
CA PHE A 3 -11.23 -27.09 16.14
C PHE A 3 -11.46 -25.57 16.06
N PHE A 4 -12.31 -25.15 15.13
CA PHE A 4 -12.71 -23.77 14.92
C PHE A 4 -13.52 -23.17 16.08
N SER A 5 -14.38 -23.95 16.73
CA SER A 5 -15.13 -23.47 17.91
C SER A 5 -14.27 -23.43 19.17
N ARG A 6 -13.13 -24.13 19.17
CA ARG A 6 -12.09 -23.97 20.19
C ARG A 6 -11.27 -22.72 19.94
N LEU A 7 -10.87 -22.45 18.69
CA LEU A 7 -10.18 -21.21 18.31
C LEU A 7 -11.03 -19.97 18.59
N TRP A 8 -12.31 -19.97 18.19
CA TRP A 8 -13.24 -18.88 18.52
C TRP A 8 -13.50 -18.73 20.02
N ARG A 9 -13.50 -19.84 20.78
CA ARG A 9 -13.60 -19.78 22.25
C ARG A 9 -12.34 -19.20 22.88
N LEU A 10 -11.16 -19.53 22.36
CA LEU A 10 -9.90 -18.97 22.83
C LEU A 10 -9.83 -17.48 22.53
N ILE A 11 -10.23 -17.06 21.32
CA ILE A 11 -10.33 -15.64 20.97
C ILE A 11 -11.35 -14.93 21.87
N ARG A 12 -12.52 -15.51 22.14
CA ARG A 12 -13.56 -14.90 22.98
C ARG A 12 -13.23 -14.90 24.47
N ALA A 13 -12.60 -15.95 24.98
CA ALA A 13 -12.15 -16.06 26.36
C ALA A 13 -10.99 -15.12 26.64
N ASN A 14 -10.08 -14.94 25.68
CA ASN A 14 -8.95 -14.03 25.81
C ASN A 14 -9.29 -12.58 25.42
N ALA A 15 -10.32 -12.33 24.61
CA ALA A 15 -10.75 -10.99 24.24
C ALA A 15 -11.20 -10.16 25.45
N ASN A 16 -11.80 -10.76 26.47
CA ASN A 16 -12.26 -10.02 27.65
C ASN A 16 -11.09 -9.54 28.54
N ASP A 17 -9.95 -10.27 28.54
CA ASP A 17 -8.71 -9.93 29.27
C ASP A 17 -7.70 -9.13 28.41
N LEU A 18 -7.74 -9.28 27.08
CA LEU A 18 -6.92 -8.48 26.15
C LEU A 18 -7.52 -7.10 25.90
N VAL A 19 -8.85 -6.94 25.84
CA VAL A 19 -9.50 -5.63 25.65
C VAL A 19 -9.18 -4.66 26.80
N SER A 20 -8.97 -5.17 28.00
CA SER A 20 -8.60 -4.40 29.19
C SER A 20 -7.10 -4.12 29.33
N ARG A 21 -6.23 -4.78 28.54
CA ARG A 21 -4.76 -4.63 28.58
C ARG A 21 -4.11 -4.17 27.27
N ALA A 22 -4.83 -4.17 26.16
CA ALA A 22 -4.28 -3.82 24.86
C ALA A 22 -4.37 -2.31 24.62
N GLU A 23 -3.22 -1.66 24.53
CA GLU A 23 -3.09 -0.23 24.19
C GLU A 23 -3.58 0.10 22.77
N ASP A 24 -3.75 -0.90 21.88
CA ASP A 24 -4.22 -0.68 20.51
C ASP A 24 -5.08 -1.86 19.97
N PRO A 25 -6.43 -1.75 19.98
CA PRO A 25 -7.33 -2.77 19.45
C PRO A 25 -7.18 -2.98 17.94
N GLY A 26 -6.61 -2.02 17.20
CA GLY A 26 -6.31 -2.17 15.77
C GLY A 26 -5.28 -3.27 15.50
N LYS A 27 -4.20 -3.29 16.29
CA LYS A 27 -3.10 -4.28 16.14
C LYS A 27 -3.57 -5.71 16.39
N ILE A 28 -4.48 -5.93 17.33
CA ILE A 28 -5.04 -7.27 17.60
C ILE A 28 -5.86 -7.76 16.41
N LEU A 29 -6.67 -6.89 15.79
CA LEU A 29 -7.45 -7.23 14.61
C LEU A 29 -6.53 -7.48 13.40
N ASP A 30 -5.44 -6.73 13.27
CA ASP A 30 -4.40 -6.97 12.27
C ASP A 30 -3.75 -8.35 12.45
N GLN A 31 -3.29 -8.68 13.66
CA GLN A 31 -2.66 -9.96 13.96
C GLN A 31 -3.63 -11.14 13.74
N SER A 32 -4.87 -11.02 14.21
CA SER A 32 -5.87 -12.08 14.03
C SER A 32 -6.16 -12.34 12.55
N MET A 33 -6.18 -11.30 11.71
CA MET A 33 -6.31 -11.46 10.26
C MET A 33 -5.11 -12.16 9.63
N MET A 34 -3.89 -11.84 10.08
CA MET A 34 -2.67 -12.53 9.63
C MET A 34 -2.70 -14.02 9.99
N ASP A 35 -3.07 -14.35 11.23
CA ASP A 35 -3.16 -15.73 11.70
C ASP A 35 -4.20 -16.53 10.91
N MET A 36 -5.37 -15.93 10.65
CA MET A 36 -6.41 -16.58 9.82
C MET A 36 -5.95 -16.79 8.38
N GLN A 37 -5.21 -15.85 7.79
CA GLN A 37 -4.65 -16.00 6.44
C GLN A 37 -3.57 -17.08 6.40
N ALA A 38 -2.70 -17.15 7.41
CA ALA A 38 -1.71 -18.21 7.53
C ALA A 38 -2.36 -19.60 7.64
N GLU A 39 -3.43 -19.71 8.43
CA GLU A 39 -4.19 -20.96 8.57
C GLU A 39 -4.91 -21.34 7.27
N LEU A 40 -5.44 -20.36 6.54
CA LEU A 40 -6.02 -20.58 5.21
C LEU A 40 -5.01 -21.17 4.24
N VAL A 41 -3.77 -20.67 4.23
CA VAL A 41 -2.69 -21.20 3.37
C VAL A 41 -2.40 -22.67 3.72
N LYS A 42 -2.25 -22.99 5.02
CA LYS A 42 -2.03 -24.37 5.47
C LYS A 42 -3.18 -25.29 5.08
N LEU A 43 -4.42 -24.83 5.24
CA LEU A 43 -5.60 -25.61 4.85
C LEU A 43 -5.64 -25.85 3.34
N ARG A 44 -5.34 -24.83 2.52
CA ARG A 44 -5.23 -24.98 1.05
C ARG A 44 -4.18 -26.00 0.67
N GLN A 45 -3.01 -25.98 1.33
CA GLN A 45 -1.96 -26.97 1.10
C GLN A 45 -2.42 -28.38 1.46
N ALA A 46 -3.06 -28.56 2.62
CA ALA A 46 -3.61 -29.86 3.04
C ALA A 46 -4.67 -30.39 2.06
N VAL A 47 -5.56 -29.52 1.58
CA VAL A 47 -6.56 -29.86 0.55
C VAL A 47 -5.85 -30.25 -0.76
N ALA A 48 -4.84 -29.51 -1.19
CA ALA A 48 -4.09 -29.81 -2.41
C ALA A 48 -3.38 -31.19 -2.31
N MET A 49 -2.76 -31.49 -1.17
CA MET A 49 -2.15 -32.80 -0.91
C MET A 49 -3.18 -33.93 -0.95
N ALA A 50 -4.35 -33.72 -0.36
CA ALA A 50 -5.45 -34.69 -0.39
C ALA A 50 -5.98 -34.93 -1.82
N VAL A 51 -6.16 -33.86 -2.61
CA VAL A 51 -6.53 -33.96 -4.04
C VAL A 51 -5.46 -34.72 -4.83
N ALA A 52 -4.18 -34.42 -4.61
CA ALA A 52 -3.09 -35.08 -5.29
C ALA A 52 -3.03 -36.58 -4.97
N SER A 53 -3.22 -36.95 -3.69
CA SER A 53 -3.32 -38.33 -3.24
C SER A 53 -4.49 -39.06 -3.93
N GLN A 54 -5.67 -38.46 -3.95
CA GLN A 54 -6.85 -39.02 -4.62
C GLN A 54 -6.57 -39.26 -6.12
N LYS A 55 -6.02 -38.25 -6.82
CA LYS A 55 -5.65 -38.39 -8.25
C LYS A 55 -4.59 -39.47 -8.49
N ARG A 56 -3.71 -39.73 -7.52
CA ARG A 56 -2.73 -40.83 -7.62
C ARG A 56 -3.45 -42.18 -7.57
N ILE A 57 -4.37 -42.36 -6.63
CA ILE A 57 -5.15 -43.59 -6.48
C ILE A 57 -6.07 -43.80 -7.70
N GLU A 58 -6.70 -42.75 -8.22
CA GLU A 58 -7.49 -42.80 -9.46
C GLU A 58 -6.67 -43.31 -10.64
N ARG A 59 -5.45 -42.79 -10.81
CA ARG A 59 -4.54 -43.26 -11.86
C ARG A 59 -4.13 -44.72 -11.66
N GLN A 60 -3.83 -45.13 -10.44
CA GLN A 60 -3.49 -46.53 -10.13
C GLN A 60 -4.67 -47.47 -10.39
N ALA A 61 -5.88 -47.08 -10.01
CA ALA A 61 -7.09 -47.85 -10.27
C ALA A 61 -7.36 -47.99 -11.77
N SER A 62 -7.20 -46.91 -12.53
CA SER A 62 -7.33 -46.90 -13.99
C SER A 62 -6.28 -47.82 -14.64
N GLN A 63 -5.02 -47.73 -14.23
CA GLN A 63 -3.95 -48.62 -14.70
C GLN A 63 -4.25 -50.09 -14.41
N ALA A 64 -4.74 -50.42 -13.21
CA ALA A 64 -5.13 -51.78 -12.87
C ALA A 64 -6.28 -52.29 -13.76
N ARG A 65 -7.28 -51.45 -14.08
CA ARG A 65 -8.34 -51.81 -15.03
C ARG A 65 -7.80 -52.09 -16.42
N VAL A 66 -6.94 -51.22 -16.94
CA VAL A 66 -6.30 -51.44 -18.26
C VAL A 66 -5.51 -52.75 -18.29
N GLN A 67 -4.79 -53.10 -17.22
CA GLN A 67 -4.09 -54.38 -17.14
C GLN A 67 -5.05 -55.57 -17.07
N SER A 68 -6.16 -55.45 -16.33
CA SER A 68 -7.21 -56.47 -16.30
C SER A 68 -7.76 -56.73 -17.71
N ASP A 69 -8.13 -55.67 -18.44
CA ASP A 69 -8.67 -55.75 -19.80
C ASP A 69 -7.65 -56.36 -20.77
N HIS A 70 -6.37 -56.00 -20.63
CA HIS A 70 -5.29 -56.59 -21.41
C HIS A 70 -5.16 -58.11 -21.17
N TRP A 71 -5.16 -58.56 -19.92
CA TRP A 71 -5.13 -59.99 -19.59
C TRP A 71 -6.38 -60.72 -20.06
N TYR A 72 -7.53 -60.06 -20.06
CA TYR A 72 -8.75 -60.61 -20.62
C TYR A 72 -8.63 -60.84 -22.14
N GLY A 73 -8.09 -59.87 -22.88
CA GLY A 73 -7.82 -60.04 -24.31
C GLY A 73 -6.84 -61.19 -24.60
N ARG A 74 -5.81 -61.36 -23.76
CA ARG A 74 -4.88 -62.50 -23.88
C ARG A 74 -5.56 -63.84 -23.61
N ALA A 75 -6.45 -63.91 -22.62
CA ALA A 75 -7.23 -65.12 -22.34
C ALA A 75 -8.13 -65.49 -23.53
N GLN A 76 -8.78 -64.51 -24.16
CA GLN A 76 -9.58 -64.72 -25.35
C GLN A 76 -8.74 -65.22 -26.54
N LEU A 77 -7.52 -64.67 -26.72
CA LEU A 77 -6.60 -65.13 -27.76
C LEU A 77 -6.13 -66.57 -27.53
N ALA A 78 -5.77 -66.92 -26.30
CA ALA A 78 -5.37 -68.28 -25.93
C ALA A 78 -6.50 -69.30 -26.18
N LEU A 79 -7.74 -68.96 -25.80
CA LEU A 79 -8.91 -69.81 -26.09
C LEU A 79 -9.15 -70.00 -27.59
N LYS A 80 -9.01 -68.93 -28.39
CA LYS A 80 -9.10 -69.04 -29.86
C LYS A 80 -8.01 -69.95 -30.45
N GLY A 81 -6.84 -69.99 -29.82
CA GLY A 81 -5.74 -70.89 -30.16
C GLY A 81 -5.89 -72.31 -29.61
N GLY A 82 -6.93 -72.61 -28.84
CA GLY A 82 -7.16 -73.92 -28.22
C GLY A 82 -6.33 -74.20 -26.95
N ASP A 83 -5.62 -73.21 -26.42
CA ASP A 83 -4.79 -73.37 -25.21
C ASP A 83 -5.56 -72.91 -23.95
N GLU A 84 -6.31 -73.84 -23.38
CA GLU A 84 -7.12 -73.60 -22.18
C GLU A 84 -6.29 -73.35 -20.91
N ASP A 85 -5.09 -73.90 -20.83
CA ASP A 85 -4.21 -73.72 -19.67
C ASP A 85 -3.62 -72.31 -19.66
N LEU A 86 -3.18 -71.82 -20.81
CA LEU A 86 -2.72 -70.44 -20.96
C LEU A 86 -3.87 -69.45 -20.73
N ALA A 87 -5.08 -69.77 -21.19
CA ALA A 87 -6.27 -68.96 -20.93
C ALA A 87 -6.59 -68.89 -19.42
N ARG A 88 -6.54 -70.00 -18.70
CA ARG A 88 -6.72 -70.05 -17.24
C ARG A 88 -5.68 -69.21 -16.51
N GLN A 89 -4.42 -69.28 -16.90
CA GLN A 89 -3.36 -68.46 -16.32
C GLN A 89 -3.58 -66.96 -16.58
N ALA A 90 -3.99 -66.58 -17.79
CA ALA A 90 -4.31 -65.20 -18.13
C ALA A 90 -5.51 -64.68 -17.31
N LEU A 91 -6.58 -65.48 -17.16
CA LEU A 91 -7.72 -65.13 -16.32
C LEU A 91 -7.37 -65.00 -14.84
N SER A 92 -6.45 -65.84 -14.33
CA SER A 92 -5.94 -65.71 -12.96
C SER A 92 -5.25 -64.36 -12.75
N ARG A 93 -4.40 -63.93 -13.71
CA ARG A 93 -3.77 -62.60 -13.68
C ARG A 93 -4.78 -61.47 -13.85
N ARG A 94 -5.77 -61.61 -14.72
CA ARG A 94 -6.88 -60.64 -14.83
C ARG A 94 -7.52 -60.43 -13.46
N LYS A 95 -7.89 -61.52 -12.77
CA LYS A 95 -8.57 -61.47 -11.49
C LYS A 95 -7.78 -60.67 -10.44
N THR A 96 -6.46 -60.83 -10.37
CA THR A 96 -5.63 -60.07 -9.41
C THR A 96 -5.64 -58.56 -9.70
N TYR A 97 -5.60 -58.16 -10.96
CA TYR A 97 -5.72 -56.74 -11.35
C TYR A 97 -7.13 -56.20 -11.14
N GLU A 98 -8.15 -57.01 -11.36
CA GLU A 98 -9.55 -56.65 -11.11
C GLU A 98 -9.82 -56.44 -9.62
N ASP A 99 -9.33 -57.33 -8.75
CA ASP A 99 -9.39 -57.20 -7.30
C ASP A 99 -8.64 -55.94 -6.83
N THR A 100 -7.48 -55.65 -7.42
CA THR A 100 -6.71 -54.42 -7.14
C THR A 100 -7.49 -53.16 -7.52
N ALA A 101 -8.10 -53.14 -8.71
CA ALA A 101 -8.91 -52.01 -9.17
C ALA A 101 -10.14 -51.79 -8.28
N GLN A 102 -10.78 -52.87 -7.82
CA GLN A 102 -11.90 -52.78 -6.87
C GLN A 102 -11.46 -52.24 -5.51
N ALA A 103 -10.33 -52.72 -4.97
CA ALA A 103 -9.80 -52.24 -3.69
C ALA A 103 -9.49 -50.73 -3.73
N LEU A 104 -8.81 -50.28 -4.80
CA LEU A 104 -8.52 -48.86 -5.01
C LEU A 104 -9.80 -48.03 -5.23
N GLY A 105 -10.80 -48.60 -5.91
CA GLY A 105 -12.12 -47.98 -6.07
C GLY A 105 -12.82 -47.72 -4.73
N ARG A 106 -12.85 -48.72 -3.84
CA ARG A 106 -13.40 -48.56 -2.48
C ARG A 106 -12.62 -47.52 -1.67
N GLN A 107 -11.29 -47.50 -1.82
CA GLN A 107 -10.46 -46.48 -1.19
C GLN A 107 -10.82 -45.07 -1.67
N LEU A 108 -11.07 -44.87 -2.96
CA LEU A 108 -11.52 -43.58 -3.50
C LEU A 108 -12.87 -43.15 -2.96
N GLU A 109 -13.84 -44.06 -2.90
CA GLU A 109 -15.17 -43.75 -2.33
C GLU A 109 -15.06 -43.29 -0.88
N SER A 110 -14.25 -43.98 -0.07
CA SER A 110 -14.01 -43.57 1.32
C SER A 110 -13.36 -42.18 1.46
N GLN A 111 -12.45 -41.83 0.55
CA GLN A 111 -11.74 -40.54 0.58
C GLN A 111 -12.58 -39.39 0.01
N ALA A 112 -13.50 -39.66 -0.91
CA ALA A 112 -14.33 -38.65 -1.56
C ALA A 112 -15.15 -37.83 -0.56
N GLY A 113 -15.71 -38.48 0.47
CA GLY A 113 -16.46 -37.81 1.53
C GLY A 113 -15.58 -36.86 2.36
N GLN A 114 -14.39 -37.32 2.73
CA GLN A 114 -13.42 -36.52 3.50
C GLN A 114 -12.94 -35.31 2.71
N LEU A 115 -12.60 -35.49 1.42
CA LEU A 115 -12.18 -34.39 0.58
C LEU A 115 -13.30 -33.37 0.34
N LYS A 116 -14.55 -33.82 0.17
CA LYS A 116 -15.72 -32.94 0.06
C LYS A 116 -15.90 -32.10 1.33
N ALA A 117 -15.75 -32.70 2.51
CA ALA A 117 -15.81 -32.00 3.78
C ALA A 117 -14.69 -30.96 3.93
N LEU A 118 -13.46 -31.31 3.53
CA LEU A 118 -12.31 -30.39 3.54
C LEU A 118 -12.53 -29.20 2.60
N LYS A 119 -12.97 -29.44 1.36
CA LYS A 119 -13.31 -28.37 0.39
C LYS A 119 -14.41 -27.45 0.90
N SER A 120 -15.47 -28.02 1.50
CA SER A 120 -16.54 -27.21 2.11
C SER A 120 -16.03 -26.36 3.27
N SER A 121 -15.15 -26.92 4.10
CA SER A 121 -14.54 -26.20 5.23
C SER A 121 -13.63 -25.07 4.75
N LEU A 122 -12.88 -25.28 3.67
CA LEU A 122 -12.08 -24.25 3.02
C LEU A 122 -12.94 -23.07 2.55
N LEU A 123 -14.02 -23.34 1.80
CA LEU A 123 -14.93 -22.29 1.33
C LEU A 123 -15.58 -21.51 2.48
N LYS A 124 -15.97 -22.20 3.57
CA LYS A 124 -16.48 -21.55 4.77
C LYS A 124 -15.44 -20.64 5.41
N LEU A 125 -14.19 -21.10 5.51
CA LEU A 125 -13.10 -20.30 6.07
C LEU A 125 -12.82 -19.05 5.22
N GLU A 126 -12.79 -19.18 3.90
CA GLU A 126 -12.63 -18.06 2.97
C GLU A 126 -13.73 -17.01 3.16
N GLY A 127 -14.99 -17.46 3.25
CA GLY A 127 -16.13 -16.57 3.53
C GLY A 127 -16.05 -15.88 4.88
N GLN A 128 -15.62 -16.61 5.93
CA GLN A 128 -15.44 -16.03 7.26
C GLN A 128 -14.30 -15.01 7.31
N ILE A 129 -13.19 -15.26 6.61
CA ILE A 129 -12.08 -14.31 6.50
C ILE A 129 -12.51 -13.03 5.77
N ALA A 130 -13.30 -13.16 4.69
CA ALA A 130 -13.86 -12.01 4.00
C ALA A 130 -14.75 -11.16 4.92
N GLN A 131 -15.65 -11.80 5.67
CA GLN A 131 -16.50 -11.11 6.66
C GLN A 131 -15.67 -10.46 7.79
N ALA A 132 -14.64 -11.16 8.27
CA ALA A 132 -13.75 -10.63 9.31
C ALA A 132 -13.00 -9.39 8.82
N LYS A 133 -12.55 -9.38 7.56
CA LYS A 133 -11.92 -8.21 6.93
C LYS A 133 -12.84 -7.00 6.92
N THR A 134 -14.08 -7.15 6.42
CA THR A 134 -15.06 -6.05 6.41
C THR A 134 -15.37 -5.52 7.80
N ARG A 135 -15.51 -6.41 8.79
CA ARG A 135 -15.73 -6.02 10.19
C ARG A 135 -14.54 -5.26 10.77
N LYS A 136 -13.32 -5.73 10.51
CA LYS A 136 -12.09 -5.06 10.91
C LYS A 136 -12.02 -3.64 10.34
N ASP A 137 -12.27 -3.47 9.04
CA ASP A 137 -12.21 -2.17 8.38
C ASP A 137 -13.26 -1.21 8.99
N THR A 138 -14.46 -1.71 9.26
CA THR A 138 -15.53 -0.95 9.93
C THR A 138 -15.13 -0.54 11.35
N LEU A 139 -14.55 -1.45 12.13
CA LEU A 139 -14.11 -1.19 13.50
C LEU A 139 -12.96 -0.18 13.53
N LYS A 140 -12.01 -0.28 12.58
CA LYS A 140 -10.90 0.66 12.46
C LYS A 140 -11.39 2.08 12.12
N ALA A 141 -12.32 2.21 11.17
CA ALA A 141 -12.93 3.49 10.83
C ALA A 141 -13.68 4.12 12.03
N ARG A 142 -14.44 3.31 12.78
CA ARG A 142 -15.12 3.76 14.00
C ARG A 142 -14.14 4.19 15.09
N ALA A 143 -13.07 3.45 15.29
CA ALA A 143 -12.03 3.79 16.26
C ALA A 143 -11.35 5.12 15.90
N GLN A 144 -11.04 5.33 14.62
CA GLN A 144 -10.48 6.60 14.13
C GLN A 144 -11.45 7.77 14.31
N ALA A 145 -12.73 7.60 13.97
CA ALA A 145 -13.74 8.63 14.17
C ALA A 145 -13.91 8.99 15.65
N ALA A 146 -13.96 8.00 16.54
CA ALA A 146 -14.04 8.23 17.98
C ALA A 146 -12.78 8.92 18.53
N GLN A 147 -11.60 8.58 18.02
CA GLN A 147 -10.35 9.25 18.40
C GLN A 147 -10.30 10.70 17.93
N ALA A 148 -10.77 10.98 16.70
CA ALA A 148 -10.89 12.35 16.18
C ALA A 148 -11.89 13.19 17.00
N GLN A 149 -13.04 12.60 17.36
CA GLN A 149 -14.03 13.27 18.21
C GLN A 149 -13.45 13.58 19.60
N LYS A 150 -12.74 12.63 20.22
CA LYS A 150 -12.08 12.86 21.51
C LYS A 150 -10.99 13.95 21.43
N GLN A 151 -10.23 14.01 20.34
CA GLN A 151 -9.26 15.08 20.12
C GLN A 151 -9.92 16.44 19.95
N LEU A 152 -11.04 16.51 19.22
CA LEU A 152 -11.83 17.73 19.06
C LEU A 152 -12.42 18.19 20.40
N GLU A 153 -13.03 17.29 21.17
CA GLU A 153 -13.55 17.59 22.51
C GLU A 153 -12.44 18.05 23.46
N GLY A 154 -11.25 17.43 23.39
CA GLY A 154 -10.08 17.86 24.15
C GLY A 154 -9.54 19.23 23.74
N ALA A 155 -9.50 19.52 22.43
CA ALA A 155 -9.09 20.82 21.91
C ALA A 155 -10.10 21.93 22.25
N VAL A 156 -11.40 21.64 22.20
CA VAL A 156 -12.48 22.57 22.57
C VAL A 156 -12.52 22.78 24.08
N SER A 157 -12.32 21.74 24.89
CA SER A 157 -12.21 21.84 26.35
C SER A 157 -10.94 22.57 26.81
N GLY A 158 -9.84 22.45 26.05
CA GLY A 158 -8.60 23.20 26.26
C GLY A 158 -8.66 24.64 25.74
N MET A 159 -9.65 24.97 24.91
CA MET A 159 -9.91 26.33 24.43
C MET A 159 -10.96 26.97 25.34
N SER A 160 -10.56 27.33 26.56
CA SER A 160 -11.35 28.25 27.37
C SER A 160 -11.59 29.51 26.56
N THR A 161 -12.83 30.00 26.52
CA THR A 161 -13.27 31.22 25.81
C THR A 161 -12.36 32.43 26.13
N ASP A 162 -11.74 32.42 27.31
CA ASP A 162 -10.74 33.41 27.78
C ASP A 162 -9.45 33.43 26.93
N SER A 163 -8.99 32.30 26.39
CA SER A 163 -7.75 32.21 25.61
C SER A 163 -7.89 32.75 24.18
N ALA A 164 -9.08 32.62 23.60
CA ALA A 164 -9.40 33.17 22.29
C ALA A 164 -9.59 34.70 22.36
N MET A 165 -10.26 35.22 23.41
CA MET A 165 -10.34 36.67 23.64
C MET A 165 -8.97 37.29 23.96
N ALA A 166 -8.15 36.65 24.80
CA ALA A 166 -6.79 37.13 25.09
C ALA A 166 -5.83 37.11 23.87
N ALA A 167 -6.16 36.35 22.82
CA ALA A 167 -5.44 36.38 21.55
C ALA A 167 -5.92 37.54 20.65
N PHE A 168 -7.20 37.90 20.73
CA PHE A 168 -7.74 39.11 20.11
C PHE A 168 -7.17 40.37 20.76
N ASP A 169 -7.16 40.47 22.10
CA ASP A 169 -6.62 41.62 22.83
C ASP A 169 -5.13 41.87 22.49
N ARG A 170 -4.33 40.81 22.38
CA ARG A 170 -2.92 40.89 21.97
C ARG A 170 -2.73 41.31 20.52
N MET A 171 -3.69 40.99 19.64
CA MET A 171 -3.65 41.43 18.25
C MET A 171 -4.06 42.90 18.13
N GLU A 172 -5.03 43.34 18.93
CA GLU A 172 -5.45 44.73 19.04
C GLU A 172 -4.30 45.61 19.55
N GLU A 173 -3.64 45.23 20.65
CA GLU A 173 -2.45 45.95 21.17
C GLU A 173 -1.30 45.99 20.16
N LYS A 174 -1.11 44.93 19.37
CA LYS A 174 -0.10 44.88 18.31
C LYS A 174 -0.42 45.87 17.18
N VAL A 175 -1.69 45.94 16.76
CA VAL A 175 -2.16 46.90 15.75
C VAL A 175 -2.00 48.32 16.26
N GLU A 176 -2.41 48.60 17.50
CA GLU A 176 -2.26 49.91 18.13
C GLU A 176 -0.78 50.34 18.20
N SER A 177 0.13 49.41 18.52
CA SER A 177 1.58 49.68 18.52
C SER A 177 2.14 50.00 17.13
N LEU A 178 1.64 49.31 16.10
CA LEU A 178 2.04 49.55 14.71
C LEU A 178 1.47 50.88 14.19
N GLU A 179 0.25 51.24 14.59
CA GLU A 179 -0.36 52.54 14.32
C GLU A 179 0.41 53.67 15.01
N ALA A 180 0.83 53.48 16.26
CA ALA A 180 1.67 54.43 16.98
C ALA A 180 3.08 54.55 16.35
N GLU A 181 3.67 53.45 15.91
CA GLU A 181 4.99 53.42 15.24
C GLU A 181 4.92 54.08 13.85
N THR A 182 3.82 53.90 13.12
CA THR A 182 3.57 54.59 11.84
C THR A 182 3.29 56.08 12.04
N ALA A 183 2.56 56.47 13.09
CA ALA A 183 2.37 57.87 13.45
C ALA A 183 3.70 58.55 13.85
N ALA A 184 4.52 57.89 14.66
CA ALA A 184 5.84 58.41 15.06
C ALA A 184 6.81 58.52 13.88
N THR A 185 6.79 57.56 12.95
CA THR A 185 7.60 57.65 11.73
C THR A 185 7.09 58.71 10.75
N ALA A 186 5.78 58.99 10.72
CA ALA A 186 5.23 60.11 9.97
C ALA A 186 5.65 61.47 10.55
N GLU A 187 5.67 61.62 11.88
CA GLU A 187 6.21 62.83 12.53
C GLU A 187 7.70 63.00 12.26
N LEU A 188 8.51 61.94 12.41
CA LEU A 188 9.95 61.97 12.11
C LEU A 188 10.24 62.26 10.63
N ALA A 189 9.40 61.78 9.71
CA ALA A 189 9.49 62.11 8.29
C ALA A 189 9.09 63.56 7.99
N GLY A 190 8.12 64.11 8.75
CA GLY A 190 7.77 65.53 8.73
C GLY A 190 8.92 66.42 9.20
N GLU A 191 9.56 66.07 10.33
CA GLU A 191 10.73 66.78 10.85
C GLU A 191 11.94 66.71 9.90
N ASN A 192 12.15 65.58 9.21
CA ASN A 192 13.21 65.44 8.21
C ASN A 192 12.94 66.23 6.91
N LEU A 193 11.67 66.44 6.55
CA LEU A 193 11.32 67.26 5.38
C LEU A 193 11.54 68.75 5.68
N GLU A 194 11.12 69.22 6.85
CA GLU A 194 11.30 70.61 7.27
C GLU A 194 12.78 70.97 7.45
N ALA A 195 13.57 70.08 8.08
CA ALA A 195 15.03 70.25 8.20
C ALA A 195 15.71 70.32 6.81
N ARG A 196 15.22 69.57 5.83
CA ARG A 196 15.73 69.63 4.44
C ARG A 196 15.36 70.93 3.73
N PHE A 197 14.24 71.57 4.08
CA PHE A 197 13.88 72.90 3.58
C PHE A 197 14.70 74.01 4.25
N GLU A 198 14.91 73.97 5.57
CA GLU A 198 15.80 74.91 6.28
C GLU A 198 17.25 74.85 5.77
N THR A 199 17.75 73.66 5.40
CA THR A 199 19.11 73.55 4.83
C THR A 199 19.20 74.09 3.39
N MET A 200 18.08 74.19 2.68
CA MET A 200 18.02 74.73 1.30
C MET A 200 17.75 76.23 1.22
N GLU A 201 17.26 76.88 2.29
CA GLU A 201 17.09 78.34 2.37
C GLU A 201 18.40 79.12 2.64
N GLY A 202 19.54 78.43 2.79
CA GLY A 202 20.82 79.02 3.21
C GLY A 202 21.96 79.05 2.18
N THR A 203 21.77 78.58 0.95
CA THR A 203 22.84 78.55 -0.07
C THR A 203 22.51 79.39 -1.32
N ASP A 204 23.52 80.16 -1.72
CA ASP A 204 23.54 81.33 -2.58
C ASP A 204 22.97 81.12 -3.99
N VAL A 205 21.86 81.81 -4.29
CA VAL A 205 21.18 81.83 -5.60
C VAL A 205 22.10 82.37 -6.73
N ASP A 206 23.19 83.05 -6.38
CA ASP A 206 24.16 83.59 -7.32
C ASP A 206 25.20 82.56 -7.80
N GLU A 207 25.50 81.50 -7.03
CA GLU A 207 26.42 80.42 -7.42
C GLU A 207 25.75 79.47 -8.43
N ASP A 208 24.46 79.20 -8.24
CA ASP A 208 23.64 78.41 -9.16
C ASP A 208 23.43 79.11 -10.52
N LEU A 209 23.42 80.46 -10.56
CA LEU A 209 23.26 81.23 -11.81
C LEU A 209 24.54 81.24 -12.67
N ALA A 210 25.71 81.12 -12.04
CA ALA A 210 26.99 80.97 -12.74
C ALA A 210 27.13 79.57 -13.37
N VAL A 211 26.70 78.54 -12.65
CA VAL A 211 26.65 77.15 -13.17
C VAL A 211 25.64 77.03 -14.31
N LEU A 212 24.51 77.73 -14.25
CA LEU A 212 23.49 77.72 -15.32
C LEU A 212 23.95 78.44 -16.61
N LYS A 213 24.79 79.47 -16.51
CA LYS A 213 25.37 80.15 -17.69
C LYS A 213 26.48 79.34 -18.35
N ALA A 214 27.23 78.57 -17.57
CA ALA A 214 28.21 77.63 -18.10
C ALA A 214 27.56 76.44 -18.83
N SER A 215 26.32 76.09 -18.49
CA SER A 215 25.57 74.99 -19.12
C SER A 215 24.75 75.36 -20.36
N MET A 216 24.75 76.63 -20.80
CA MET A 216 24.03 77.09 -22.01
C MET A 216 24.92 77.31 -23.26
N ALA A 217 26.19 76.85 -23.27
CA ALA A 217 26.99 76.80 -24.50
C ALA A 217 26.60 75.57 -25.37
N PRO A 218 26.51 75.68 -26.71
CA PRO A 218 25.82 74.71 -27.58
C PRO A 218 26.65 73.45 -27.94
N ALA A 219 25.93 72.34 -28.11
CA ALA A 219 26.38 70.97 -28.42
C ALA A 219 27.01 70.78 -29.83
N PRO A 220 27.72 69.67 -30.09
CA PRO A 220 27.09 68.50 -30.76
C PRO A 220 27.67 67.15 -30.24
N ASP A 221 27.18 65.94 -30.49
CA ASP A 221 26.15 65.36 -31.35
C ASP A 221 25.78 63.99 -30.74
N LEU A 222 24.55 63.52 -30.99
CA LEU A 222 24.00 62.20 -30.62
C LEU A 222 24.75 61.02 -31.30
N PRO A 223 24.74 59.76 -30.77
CA PRO A 223 23.61 58.82 -30.94
C PRO A 223 23.33 57.92 -29.70
N VAL A 224 22.10 57.79 -29.21
CA VAL A 224 21.03 56.83 -29.60
C VAL A 224 21.35 55.33 -29.36
N VAL A 225 20.83 54.79 -28.22
CA VAL A 225 20.06 53.51 -28.03
C VAL A 225 20.81 52.17 -28.32
N PRO A 226 20.49 50.95 -27.77
CA PRO A 226 19.27 50.51 -27.06
C PRO A 226 19.40 49.60 -25.80
N ASP A 227 18.26 49.56 -25.11
CA ASP A 227 17.58 48.43 -24.44
C ASP A 227 17.94 47.01 -24.95
N ASN A 228 18.12 46.06 -24.03
CA ASN A 228 18.18 44.64 -24.39
C ASN A 228 17.58 43.73 -23.32
N ARG A 229 16.25 43.58 -23.37
CA ARG A 229 15.59 42.33 -22.99
C ARG A 229 15.86 41.31 -24.09
N LYS A 230 16.40 40.13 -23.76
CA LYS A 230 16.14 38.88 -24.52
C LYS A 230 16.48 37.61 -23.73
N ALA A 231 15.57 36.66 -23.86
CA ALA A 231 15.58 35.30 -23.34
C ALA A 231 16.64 34.41 -24.02
N THR A 232 17.07 33.33 -23.35
CA THR A 232 17.67 32.15 -23.99
C THR A 232 17.37 30.88 -23.17
N PRO A 233 16.81 29.81 -23.80
CA PRO A 233 16.68 28.48 -23.20
C PRO A 233 17.86 27.60 -23.61
N GLN A 234 18.70 27.17 -22.66
CA GLN A 234 19.77 26.21 -22.97
C GLN A 234 20.16 25.41 -21.71
N GLN A 235 19.41 24.35 -21.40
CA GLN A 235 19.76 23.43 -20.30
C GLN A 235 19.43 21.95 -20.57
N THR A 236 19.09 21.56 -21.81
CA THR A 236 18.58 20.19 -22.09
C THR A 236 19.57 19.27 -22.83
N GLN A 237 20.84 19.66 -22.99
CA GLN A 237 21.82 18.85 -23.74
C GLN A 237 22.96 18.27 -22.91
N VAL A 238 23.04 18.58 -21.61
CA VAL A 238 24.15 18.13 -20.74
C VAL A 238 23.84 16.83 -19.98
N GLU A 239 22.56 16.51 -19.77
CA GLU A 239 22.15 15.34 -18.96
C GLU A 239 22.23 14.01 -19.74
N ASP A 240 22.12 14.04 -21.07
CA ASP A 240 22.14 12.82 -21.91
C ASP A 240 23.57 12.26 -22.13
N GLU A 241 24.60 13.09 -22.02
CA GLU A 241 26.01 12.65 -22.15
C GLU A 241 26.52 11.93 -20.89
N GLU A 242 26.12 12.38 -19.70
CA GLU A 242 26.52 11.76 -18.43
C GLU A 242 25.87 10.38 -18.20
N LEU A 243 24.61 10.22 -18.65
CA LEU A 243 23.89 8.94 -18.59
C LEU A 243 24.45 7.89 -19.55
N ALA A 244 25.02 8.31 -20.69
CA ALA A 244 25.71 7.43 -21.62
C ALA A 244 27.08 6.97 -21.10
N ALA A 245 27.79 7.83 -20.36
CA ALA A 245 29.07 7.51 -19.74
C ALA A 245 28.95 6.47 -18.60
N LEU A 246 27.88 6.53 -17.79
CA LEU A 246 27.65 5.57 -16.70
C LEU A 246 27.24 4.16 -17.19
N ARG A 247 26.59 4.05 -18.34
CA ARG A 247 26.21 2.73 -18.89
C ARG A 247 27.41 1.96 -19.44
N ARG A 248 28.47 2.66 -19.85
CA ARG A 248 29.68 2.06 -20.40
C ARG A 248 30.64 1.52 -19.33
N SER A 249 30.52 1.97 -18.08
CA SER A 249 31.37 1.55 -16.95
C SER A 249 30.86 0.31 -16.21
N LEU A 250 29.65 -0.17 -16.50
CA LEU A 250 28.99 -1.29 -15.80
C LEU A 250 28.99 -2.62 -16.56
N ASP A 251 29.57 -2.67 -17.77
CA ASP A 251 29.63 -3.90 -18.58
C ASP A 251 31.04 -4.52 -18.51
N LEU A 252 31.28 -5.34 -17.49
CA LEU A 252 32.48 -6.18 -17.35
C LEU A 252 32.18 -7.60 -17.84
N PRO A 253 32.96 -8.14 -18.79
CA PRO A 253 32.75 -9.49 -19.33
C PRO A 253 33.17 -10.59 -18.32
N PRO A 254 32.58 -11.80 -18.42
CA PRO A 254 32.75 -12.84 -17.42
C PRO A 254 34.13 -13.51 -17.49
N LYS A 255 34.69 -13.83 -16.32
CA LYS A 255 35.76 -14.83 -16.13
C LYS A 255 35.25 -15.93 -15.23
#